data_AF-A0AAV0M311-F1
#
_entry.id   AF-A0AAV0M311-F1
#
_cell.length_a   1.000
_cell.length_b   1.000
_cell.length_c   1.000
_cell.angle_alpha   90.00
_cell.angle_beta   90.00
_cell.angle_gamma   90.00
#
_symmetry.space_group_name_H-M   'P 1'
#
loop_
_entity.id
_entity.type
_entity.pdbx_description
1 polymer ?
#
loop_
_entity_poly.entity_id
_entity_poly.type
_entity_poly.pdbx_seq_one_letter_code
_entity_poly.pdbx_strand_id
1 'polypeptide(L)'
;MKVKLVDPSLKVWEVTLKRWNMPKKGSGVVNYIYVLSSAWNDVVKANGLLEGEVVRLWGFRMGRGDPGRLGLALVRVDQLER
;
A
#
# COMPACT_ATOMS: atom_id res chain seq x y z
N MET A 1 -9.92 4.31 3.63
CA MET A 1 -10.32 2.91 3.92
C MET A 1 -9.19 2.20 4.64
N LYS A 2 -9.47 1.50 5.74
CA LYS A 2 -8.48 0.64 6.41
C LYS A 2 -8.31 -0.66 5.65
N VAL A 3 -7.07 -1.03 5.34
CA VAL A 3 -6.70 -2.25 4.61
C VAL A 3 -5.60 -2.99 5.35
N LYS A 4 -5.61 -4.32 5.26
CA LYS A 4 -4.52 -5.14 5.77
C LYS A 4 -3.38 -5.13 4.76
N LEU A 5 -2.17 -4.89 5.24
CA LEU A 5 -0.93 -4.99 4.47
C LEU A 5 -0.07 -6.10 5.06
N VAL A 6 0.26 -7.11 4.26
CA VAL A 6 1.20 -8.17 4.63
C VAL A 6 2.58 -7.76 4.14
N ASP A 7 3.56 -7.73 5.04
CA ASP A 7 4.95 -7.42 4.68
C ASP A 7 5.77 -8.69 4.34
N PRO A 8 7.01 -8.54 3.81
CA PRO A 8 7.89 -9.67 3.51
C PRO A 8 8.16 -10.64 4.67
N SER A 9 8.03 -10.20 5.92
CA SER A 9 8.15 -11.06 7.11
C SER A 9 6.84 -11.77 7.48
N LEU A 10 5.82 -11.66 6.63
CA LEU A 10 4.44 -12.12 6.84
C LEU A 10 3.72 -11.40 7.99
N LYS A 11 4.27 -10.29 8.48
CA LYS A 11 3.60 -9.48 9.49
C LYS A 11 2.46 -8.70 8.85
N VAL A 12 1.32 -8.69 9.54
CA VAL A 12 0.11 -7.99 9.07
C VAL A 12 -0.01 -6.63 9.77
N TRP A 13 -0.13 -5.59 8.96
CA TRP A 13 -0.30 -4.20 9.37
C TRP A 13 -1.70 -3.71 8.98
N GLU A 14 -2.28 -2.85 9.80
CA GLU A 14 -3.48 -2.08 9.40
C GLU A 14 -3.04 -0.69 8.93
N VAL A 15 -3.19 -0.42 7.63
CA VAL A 15 -2.85 0.87 7.01
C VAL A 15 -4.09 1.51 6.41
N THR A 16 -4.05 2.83 6.20
CA THR A 16 -5.15 3.56 5.57
C THR A 16 -4.83 3.89 4.12
N LEU A 17 -5.58 3.27 3.21
CA LEU A 17 -5.62 3.65 1.79
C LEU A 17 -6.59 4.84 1.63
N LYS A 18 -6.08 5.97 1.16
CA LYS A 18 -6.88 7.18 0.86
C LYS A 18 -6.76 7.51 -0.63
N ARG A 19 -7.84 8.05 -1.19
CA ARG A 19 -7.83 8.70 -2.50
C ARG A 19 -7.81 10.21 -2.27
N TRP A 20 -6.82 10.88 -2.83
CA TRP A 20 -6.74 12.33 -2.91
C TRP A 20 -7.26 12.78 -4.26
N ASN A 21 -8.22 13.70 -4.21
CA ASN A 21 -8.72 14.37 -5.40
C ASN A 21 -7.83 15.58 -5.65
N MET A 22 -7.16 15.57 -6.80
CA MET A 22 -6.24 16.62 -7.23
C MET A 22 -6.89 17.39 -8.39
N PRO A 23 -7.76 18.36 -8.09
CA PRO A 23 -8.39 19.18 -9.12
C PRO A 23 -7.33 20.00 -9.85
N LYS A 24 -7.32 19.91 -11.19
CA LYS A 24 -6.46 20.74 -12.02
C LYS A 24 -7.13 22.09 -12.24
N LYS A 25 -6.55 23.13 -11.64
CA LYS A 25 -7.04 24.52 -11.71
C LYS A 25 -7.41 24.90 -13.15
N GLY A 26 -8.61 25.44 -13.32
CA GLY A 26 -9.09 26.00 -14.59
C GLY A 26 -9.54 24.98 -15.65
N SER A 27 -9.42 23.66 -15.43
CA SER A 27 -9.77 22.65 -16.45
C SER A 27 -11.03 21.84 -16.16
N GLY A 28 -11.58 21.92 -14.95
CA GLY A 28 -12.69 21.04 -14.50
C GLY A 28 -12.30 19.57 -14.32
N VAL A 29 -11.10 19.16 -14.74
CA VAL A 29 -10.59 17.79 -14.63
C VAL A 29 -10.04 17.53 -13.22
N VAL A 30 -10.38 16.37 -12.65
CA VAL A 30 -9.87 15.91 -11.35
C VAL A 30 -8.98 14.69 -11.59
N ASN A 31 -7.71 14.81 -11.21
CA ASN A 31 -6.80 13.66 -11.12
C ASN A 31 -6.96 12.99 -9.76
N TYR A 32 -6.68 11.69 -9.71
CA TYR A 32 -6.75 10.92 -8.46
C TYR A 32 -5.37 10.40 -8.10
N ILE A 33 -4.96 10.64 -6.86
CA ILE A 33 -3.77 10.02 -6.27
C ILE A 33 -4.22 9.07 -5.17
N TYR A 34 -3.66 7.87 -5.14
CA TYR A 34 -3.90 6.93 -4.05
C TYR A 34 -2.69 6.95 -3.12
N VAL A 35 -2.94 7.12 -1.82
CA VAL A 35 -1.89 7.20 -0.80
C VAL A 35 -2.12 6.16 0.28
N LEU A 36 -1.04 5.49 0.69
CA LEU A 36 -0.99 4.76 1.95
C LEU A 36 -0.59 5.73 3.05
N SER A 37 -1.38 5.77 4.10
CA SER A 37 -1.20 6.67 5.24
C SER A 37 -1.52 5.92 6.53
N SER A 38 -1.08 6.46 7.68
CA SER A 38 -1.18 5.81 9.00
C SER A 38 -0.43 4.47 9.05
N ALA A 39 0.49 4.32 10.00
CA ALA A 39 1.39 3.16 10.15
C ALA A 39 2.35 2.88 8.98
N TRP A 40 2.23 3.52 7.81
CA TRP A 40 3.17 3.34 6.69
C TRP A 40 4.63 3.58 7.09
N ASN A 41 4.90 4.62 7.89
CA ASN A 41 6.26 4.89 8.39
C ASN A 41 6.79 3.76 9.27
N ASP A 42 5.92 3.05 10.00
CA ASP A 42 6.31 1.91 10.82
C ASP A 42 6.57 0.66 9.95
N VAL A 43 5.79 0.48 8.87
CA VAL A 43 6.05 -0.54 7.84
C VAL A 43 7.43 -0.31 7.21
N VAL A 44 7.72 0.94 6.80
CA VAL A 44 9.02 1.33 6.23
C VAL A 44 10.16 0.99 7.18
N LYS A 45 10.07 1.42 8.44
CA LYS A 45 11.08 1.14 9.47
C LYS A 45 11.27 -0.35 9.71
N ALA A 46 10.19 -1.10 9.87
CA ALA A 46 10.24 -2.54 10.16
C ALA A 46 10.82 -3.36 9.00
N ASN A 47 10.73 -2.87 7.77
CA ASN A 47 11.23 -3.54 6.57
C ASN A 47 12.57 -2.97 6.08
N GLY A 48 13.15 -2.02 6.82
CA GLY A 48 14.42 -1.37 6.49
C GLY A 48 14.40 -0.67 5.13
N LEU A 49 13.24 -0.14 4.72
CA LEU A 49 13.09 0.51 3.42
C LEU A 49 13.74 1.88 3.42
N LEU A 50 14.51 2.17 2.39
CA LEU A 50 15.22 3.43 2.19
C LEU A 50 14.61 4.25 1.05
N GLU A 51 14.86 5.55 1.06
CA GLU A 51 14.47 6.43 -0.04
C GLU A 51 15.17 6.00 -1.34
N GLY A 52 14.41 5.96 -2.43
CA GLY A 52 14.89 5.51 -3.74
C GLY A 52 14.79 4.00 -3.96
N GLU A 53 14.52 3.19 -2.93
CA GLU A 53 14.27 1.77 -3.12
C GLU A 53 12.94 1.50 -3.84
N VAL A 54 12.99 0.58 -4.79
CA VAL A 54 11.79 0.13 -5.51
C VAL A 54 11.16 -1.03 -4.77
N VAL A 55 9.91 -0.85 -4.37
CA VAL A 55 9.06 -1.92 -3.81
C VAL A 55 7.85 -2.15 -4.71
N ARG A 56 7.33 -3.38 -4.71
CA ARG A 56 6.09 -3.74 -5.39
C ARG A 56 4.97 -3.86 -4.35
N LEU A 57 3.82 -3.30 -4.68
CA LEU A 57 2.62 -3.41 -3.87
C LEU A 57 1.56 -4.16 -4.66
N TRP A 58 1.18 -5.34 -4.18
CA TRP A 58 0.19 -6.20 -4.82
C TRP A 58 -1.15 -6.08 -4.11
N GLY A 59 -2.24 -5.93 -4.87
CA GLY A 59 -3.59 -5.99 -4.34
C GLY A 59 -4.15 -7.40 -4.45
N PHE A 60 -4.78 -7.89 -3.39
CA PHE A 60 -5.50 -9.16 -3.39
C PHE A 60 -6.85 -9.04 -2.69
N ARG A 61 -7.73 -10.01 -2.93
CA ARG A 61 -9.03 -10.10 -2.26
C ARG A 61 -8.92 -11.11 -1.13
N MET A 62 -9.29 -10.69 0.08
CA MET A 62 -9.30 -11.58 1.23
C MET A 62 -10.40 -12.64 1.08
N GLY A 63 -10.09 -13.85 1.55
CA GLY A 63 -10.99 -15.00 1.55
C GLY A 63 -11.80 -15.10 2.84
N ARG A 64 -11.81 -16.28 3.48
CA ARG A 64 -12.57 -16.54 4.71
C ARG A 64 -12.28 -15.49 5.80
N GLY A 65 -13.34 -15.05 6.48
CA GLY A 65 -13.29 -14.11 7.61
C GLY A 65 -13.51 -12.64 7.22
N ASP A 66 -13.12 -12.21 6.02
CA ASP A 66 -13.38 -10.86 5.52
C ASP A 66 -13.50 -10.86 3.97
N PRO A 67 -14.52 -11.55 3.41
CA PRO A 67 -14.56 -11.93 2.00
C PRO A 67 -14.64 -10.71 1.07
N GLY A 68 -13.76 -10.69 0.05
CA GLY A 68 -13.77 -9.66 -0.99
C GLY A 68 -13.14 -8.33 -0.57
N ARG A 69 -12.78 -8.17 0.71
CA ARG A 69 -12.07 -6.97 1.17
C ARG A 69 -10.67 -6.91 0.56
N LEU A 70 -10.25 -5.71 0.18
CA LEU A 70 -8.92 -5.47 -0.35
C LEU A 70 -7.85 -5.68 0.74
N GLY A 71 -6.92 -6.59 0.46
CA GLY A 71 -5.65 -6.73 1.13
C GLY A 71 -4.51 -6.26 0.22
N LEU A 72 -3.39 -5.89 0.83
CA LEU A 72 -2.17 -5.49 0.15
C LEU A 72 -1.01 -6.40 0.57
N ALA A 73 -0.11 -6.72 -0.35
CA ALA A 73 1.15 -7.38 -0.04
C ALA A 73 2.31 -6.48 -0.49
N LEU A 74 3.22 -6.19 0.42
CA LEU A 74 4.46 -5.49 0.15
C LEU A 74 5.52 -6.52 -0.24
N VAL A 75 6.17 -6.32 -1.39
CA VAL A 75 7.21 -7.21 -1.89
C VAL A 75 8.42 -6.41 -2.28
N ARG A 76 9.60 -6.79 -1.79
CA ARG A 76 10.86 -6.18 -2.22
C ARG A 76 11.30 -6.80 -3.55
N VAL A 77 11.81 -5.97 -4.46
CA VAL A 77 12.19 -6.42 -5.81
C VAL A 77 13.42 -7.32 -5.79
N ASP A 78 14.39 -7.02 -4.91
CA ASP A 78 15.60 -7.82 -4.68
C ASP A 78 15.34 -9.25 -4.21
N GLN A 79 14.16 -9.51 -3.64
CA GLN A 79 13.75 -10.85 -3.18
C GLN A 79 13.08 -11.69 -4.28
N LEU A 80 12.69 -11.10 -5.41
CA LEU A 80 11.96 -11.79 -6.49
C LEU A 80 12.88 -12.31 -7.61
N GLU A 81 14.14 -11.90 -7.65
CA GLU A 81 15.13 -12.31 -8.68
C GLU A 81 16.10 -13.40 -8.19
N ARG A 82 15.74 -14.12 -7.12
CA ARG A 82 16.43 -15.31 -6.62
C ARG A 82 15.62 -16.57 -6.92
#